data_AF-A0AAN6F947-F1
#
_entry.id   AF-A0AAN6F947-F1
#
_cell.length_a   1.000
_cell.length_b   1.000
_cell.length_c   1.000
_cell.angle_alpha   90.00
_cell.angle_beta   90.00
_cell.angle_gamma   90.00
#
_symmetry.space_group_name_H-M   'P 1'
#
loop_
_entity.id
_entity.type
_entity.pdbx_description
1 polymer ?
#
loop_
_entity_poly.entity_id
_entity_poly.type
_entity_poly.pdbx_seq_one_letter_code
_entity_poly.pdbx_strand_id
1 'polypeptide(L)'
;MPLDTLPVELRLHIYEYLPELRVNRHETVAPHTPLTPGICRASTWLRRETLPIYARNAHFGIQADNNAYPKGDRVQIWLNTLNDSVKHVQSFQLSRYWVTNGPPTRGQGHVGFYIFFERRSEDRWKVSGGTYPLVYDPRARRGESVLRLLRVLHQTVLVEGLELRGEAPQLRREDVERVAAAMDLIASRPFASNAFADQSEEGRDAWSKALEDLESDLYALWPKWSGAQAS
;
A
#
# COMPACT_ATOMS: atom_id res chain seq x y z
N MET A 1 36.30 6.92 14.72
CA MET A 1 36.32 5.46 14.63
C MET A 1 35.20 5.05 13.67
N PRO A 2 35.44 4.18 12.67
CA PRO A 2 34.39 3.66 11.81
C PRO A 2 33.40 2.79 12.60
N LEU A 3 32.11 2.85 12.30
CA LEU A 3 31.08 2.06 13.01
C LEU A 3 31.31 0.56 12.84
N ASP A 4 31.69 0.14 11.64
CA ASP A 4 32.05 -1.22 11.23
C ASP A 4 33.19 -1.85 12.05
N THR A 5 34.02 -1.04 12.72
CA THR A 5 35.09 -1.53 13.63
C THR A 5 34.63 -1.82 15.06
N LEU A 6 33.34 -1.62 15.38
CA LEU A 6 32.76 -1.95 16.68
C LEU A 6 32.10 -3.35 16.67
N PRO A 7 32.04 -4.05 17.82
CA PRO A 7 31.18 -5.21 18.05
C PRO A 7 29.70 -4.96 17.71
N VAL A 8 28.95 -6.02 17.41
CA VAL A 8 27.55 -5.90 16.93
C VAL A 8 26.60 -5.42 18.02
N GLU A 9 26.85 -5.83 19.26
CA GLU A 9 26.12 -5.44 20.45
C GLU A 9 26.20 -3.93 20.67
N LEU A 10 27.40 -3.36 20.54
CA LEU A 10 27.63 -1.91 20.67
C LEU A 10 27.04 -1.12 19.49
N ARG A 11 27.06 -1.67 18.27
CA ARG A 11 26.41 -1.03 17.12
C ARG A 11 24.89 -1.01 17.22
N LEU A 12 24.28 -2.13 17.60
CA LEU A 12 22.84 -2.21 17.84
C LEU A 12 22.41 -1.18 18.89
N HIS A 13 23.14 -1.08 20.01
CA HIS A 13 22.86 -0.07 21.04
C HIS A 13 23.04 1.37 20.53
N ILE A 14 24.04 1.65 19.67
CA ILE A 14 24.16 2.97 19.00
C ILE A 14 22.95 3.25 18.10
N TYR A 15 22.45 2.25 17.35
CA TYR A 15 21.30 2.43 16.45
C TYR A 15 20.02 2.82 17.20
N GLU A 16 19.82 2.39 18.45
CA GLU A 16 18.67 2.76 19.28
C GLU A 16 18.58 4.28 19.52
N TYR A 17 19.73 4.97 19.59
CA TYR A 17 19.79 6.41 19.81
C TYR A 17 19.75 7.24 18.52
N LEU A 18 20.02 6.65 17.34
CA LEU A 18 20.06 7.37 16.06
C LEU A 18 18.67 7.94 15.70
N PRO A 19 18.53 9.28 15.52
CA PRO A 19 17.26 9.89 15.11
C PRO A 19 16.70 9.30 13.80
N GLU A 20 17.59 8.88 12.90
CA GLU A 20 17.29 8.22 11.62
C GLU A 20 16.57 6.87 11.76
N LEU A 21 16.67 6.20 12.90
CA LEU A 21 16.17 4.83 13.12
C LEU A 21 15.14 4.72 14.26
N ARG A 22 14.69 5.85 14.83
CA ARG A 22 13.68 5.87 15.91
C ARG A 22 12.34 5.26 15.48
N VAL A 23 11.65 4.66 16.46
CA VAL A 23 10.28 4.12 16.31
C VAL A 23 9.28 5.26 15.99
N ASN A 24 8.23 4.93 15.23
CA ASN A 24 7.17 5.85 14.79
C ASN A 24 7.64 7.01 13.90
N ARG A 25 8.62 6.76 13.01
CA ARG A 25 8.96 7.71 11.94
C ARG A 25 7.89 7.71 10.87
N HIS A 26 7.51 8.89 10.37
CA HIS A 26 6.62 9.02 9.21
C HIS A 26 7.45 9.38 7.97
N GLU A 27 7.52 8.46 7.03
CA GLU A 27 8.36 8.53 5.83
C GLU A 27 7.47 8.69 4.61
N THR A 28 7.54 9.84 3.93
CA THR A 28 6.79 10.03 2.67
C THR A 28 7.67 9.61 1.50
N VAL A 29 7.19 8.65 0.70
CA VAL A 29 7.82 8.25 -0.57
C VAL A 29 7.52 9.31 -1.62
N ALA A 30 8.24 10.43 -1.46
CA ALA A 30 8.17 11.62 -2.28
C ALA A 30 9.34 11.67 -3.27
N PRO A 31 9.18 12.33 -4.43
CA PRO A 31 10.27 12.47 -5.39
C PRO A 31 11.40 13.36 -4.89
N HIS A 32 12.62 13.08 -5.34
CA HIS A 32 13.86 13.76 -4.94
C HIS A 32 14.22 13.69 -3.44
N THR A 33 13.30 13.23 -2.57
CA THR A 33 13.56 12.86 -1.18
C THR A 33 14.35 11.54 -1.13
N PRO A 34 15.43 11.43 -0.33
CA PRO A 34 16.14 10.17 -0.17
C PRO A 34 15.30 9.17 0.63
N LEU A 35 14.81 8.12 -0.04
CA LEU A 35 13.93 7.07 0.52
C LEU A 35 14.56 6.17 1.60
N THR A 36 15.83 6.40 1.94
CA THR A 36 16.48 5.79 3.10
C THR A 36 17.39 6.83 3.78
N PRO A 37 17.56 6.76 5.11
CA PRO A 37 18.41 7.68 5.85
C PRO A 37 19.88 7.66 5.41
N GLY A 38 20.72 8.54 5.96
CA GLY A 38 22.15 8.60 5.66
C GLY A 38 22.86 7.30 6.04
N ILE A 39 22.60 6.76 7.24
CA ILE A 39 23.27 5.56 7.74
C ILE A 39 23.04 4.32 6.84
N CYS A 40 21.81 4.17 6.35
CA CYS A 40 21.40 3.08 5.45
C CYS A 40 22.03 3.15 4.04
N ARG A 41 22.82 4.20 3.75
CA ARG A 41 23.52 4.43 2.48
C ARG A 41 25.04 4.58 2.62
N ALA A 42 25.56 4.65 3.85
CA ALA A 42 26.98 4.87 4.13
C ALA A 42 27.87 3.69 3.71
N SER A 43 27.40 2.45 3.87
CA SER A 43 28.04 1.26 3.29
C SER A 43 27.02 0.15 3.03
N THR A 44 27.35 -0.78 2.12
CA THR A 44 26.53 -1.98 1.84
C THR A 44 26.37 -2.86 3.07
N TRP A 45 27.35 -2.84 3.97
CA TRP A 45 27.35 -3.60 5.22
C TRP A 45 26.47 -2.91 6.28
N LEU A 46 26.61 -1.59 6.51
CA LEU A 46 25.73 -0.82 7.40
C LEU A 46 24.26 -0.90 6.95
N ARG A 47 24.02 -0.90 5.62
CA ARG A 47 22.68 -1.07 5.06
C ARG A 47 22.03 -2.39 5.48
N ARG A 48 22.78 -3.49 5.61
CA ARG A 48 22.21 -4.80 6.00
C ARG A 48 21.69 -4.80 7.44
N GLU A 49 22.33 -4.08 8.35
CA GLU A 49 21.86 -3.97 9.75
C GLU A 49 20.78 -2.89 9.92
N THR A 50 20.96 -1.73 9.29
CA THR A 50 20.11 -0.55 9.55
C THR A 50 18.83 -0.50 8.71
N LEU A 51 18.80 -1.10 7.52
CA LEU A 51 17.60 -1.10 6.66
C LEU A 51 16.42 -1.92 7.24
N PRO A 52 16.62 -3.10 7.87
CA PRO A 52 15.57 -3.79 8.63
C PRO A 52 15.01 -2.97 9.80
N ILE A 53 15.89 -2.26 10.54
CA ILE A 53 15.50 -1.40 11.68
C ILE A 53 14.67 -0.21 11.17
N TYR A 54 15.13 0.47 10.11
CA TYR A 54 14.39 1.55 9.46
C TYR A 54 13.03 1.08 8.94
N ALA A 55 12.97 -0.06 8.24
CA ALA A 55 11.73 -0.62 7.72
C ALA A 55 10.73 -0.98 8.84
N ARG A 56 11.21 -1.54 9.96
CA ARG A 56 10.37 -1.83 11.14
C ARG A 56 9.82 -0.57 11.80
N ASN A 57 10.66 0.46 11.93
CA ASN A 57 10.39 1.61 12.78
C ASN A 57 9.69 2.77 12.06
N ALA A 58 9.51 2.67 10.74
CA ALA A 58 8.86 3.66 9.90
C ALA A 58 7.46 3.26 9.43
N HIS A 59 6.57 4.26 9.34
CA HIS A 59 5.33 4.23 8.58
C HIS A 59 5.56 4.89 7.20
N PHE A 60 5.29 4.15 6.12
CA PHE A 60 5.52 4.63 4.76
C PHE A 60 4.26 5.18 4.09
N GLY A 61 4.19 6.49 3.88
CA GLY A 61 3.16 7.15 3.07
C GLY A 61 3.56 7.22 1.60
N ILE A 62 2.88 6.47 0.73
CA ILE A 62 3.23 6.30 -0.69
C ILE A 62 2.07 6.77 -1.56
N GLN A 63 2.35 7.61 -2.56
CA GLN A 63 1.40 7.92 -3.62
C GLN A 63 1.61 6.93 -4.78
N ALA A 64 0.65 6.04 -5.01
CA ALA A 64 0.68 4.99 -6.03
C ALA A 64 0.24 5.49 -7.43
N ASP A 65 0.33 6.80 -7.70
CA ASP A 65 -0.06 7.40 -8.99
C ASP A 65 1.13 7.46 -9.96
N ASN A 66 1.12 6.62 -11.00
CA ASN A 66 2.12 6.62 -12.07
C ASN A 66 2.27 7.98 -12.81
N ASN A 67 1.25 8.84 -12.72
CA ASN A 67 1.22 10.18 -13.31
C ASN A 67 1.76 11.30 -12.40
N ALA A 68 2.01 11.04 -11.11
CA ALA A 68 2.39 12.08 -10.16
C ALA A 68 3.85 12.51 -10.35
N TYR A 69 4.06 13.74 -10.84
CA TYR A 69 5.36 14.25 -11.29
C TYR A 69 6.47 14.16 -10.20
N PRO A 70 7.73 13.88 -10.58
CA PRO A 70 8.17 13.33 -11.85
C PRO A 70 7.69 11.88 -11.99
N LYS A 71 7.37 11.49 -13.22
CA LYS A 71 6.72 10.21 -13.53
C LYS A 71 7.59 9.02 -13.12
N GLY A 72 6.96 8.01 -12.52
CA GLY A 72 7.58 6.76 -12.12
C GLY A 72 6.73 6.03 -11.10
N ASP A 73 6.77 4.70 -11.12
CA ASP A 73 6.09 3.88 -10.13
C ASP A 73 6.80 4.00 -8.77
N ARG A 74 6.21 4.79 -7.87
CA ARG A 74 6.76 5.06 -6.54
C ARG A 74 6.71 3.84 -5.62
N VAL A 75 5.76 2.92 -5.86
CA VAL A 75 5.66 1.65 -5.12
C VAL A 75 6.86 0.76 -5.51
N GLN A 76 7.16 0.63 -6.80
CA GLN A 76 8.37 -0.06 -7.27
C GLN A 76 9.66 0.57 -6.78
N ILE A 77 9.80 1.90 -6.80
CA ILE A 77 11.02 2.56 -6.31
C ILE A 77 11.20 2.30 -4.80
N TRP A 78 10.13 2.30 -4.01
CA TRP A 78 10.14 1.94 -2.58
C TRP A 78 10.51 0.46 -2.35
N LEU A 79 9.85 -0.47 -3.05
CA LEU A 79 10.10 -1.92 -2.95
C LEU A 79 11.53 -2.31 -3.36
N ASN A 80 12.09 -1.66 -4.39
CA ASN A 80 13.48 -1.84 -4.79
C ASN A 80 14.47 -1.15 -3.85
N THR A 81 14.05 -0.12 -3.12
CA THR A 81 14.87 0.48 -2.06
C THR A 81 14.95 -0.43 -0.83
N LEU A 82 13.83 -1.01 -0.37
CA LEU A 82 13.81 -1.88 0.80
C LEU A 82 14.38 -3.29 0.54
N ASN A 83 14.24 -3.81 -0.69
CA ASN A 83 14.56 -5.19 -1.06
C ASN A 83 13.90 -6.20 -0.08
N ASP A 84 14.63 -7.20 0.41
CA ASP A 84 14.14 -8.19 1.39
C ASP A 84 13.70 -7.56 2.73
N SER A 85 13.95 -6.26 2.96
CA SER A 85 13.52 -5.57 4.18
C SER A 85 12.03 -5.23 4.21
N VAL A 86 11.30 -5.40 3.09
CA VAL A 86 9.83 -5.24 3.04
C VAL A 86 9.13 -6.10 4.10
N LYS A 87 9.65 -7.30 4.39
CA LYS A 87 9.13 -8.21 5.43
C LYS A 87 9.17 -7.65 6.86
N HIS A 88 9.99 -6.64 7.10
CA HIS A 88 10.12 -5.97 8.40
C HIS A 88 9.18 -4.77 8.54
N VAL A 89 8.58 -4.27 7.45
CA VAL A 89 7.61 -3.15 7.47
C VAL A 89 6.48 -3.47 8.44
N GLN A 90 6.18 -2.53 9.35
CA GLN A 90 5.06 -2.66 10.30
C GLN A 90 3.81 -1.89 9.85
N SER A 91 3.95 -0.83 9.05
CA SER A 91 2.80 -0.16 8.44
C SER A 91 3.14 0.64 7.19
N PHE A 92 2.18 0.76 6.29
CA PHE A 92 2.25 1.61 5.10
C PHE A 92 0.86 2.09 4.68
N GLN A 93 0.83 3.24 4.01
CA GLN A 93 -0.36 3.80 3.37
C GLN A 93 -0.08 3.95 1.87
N LEU A 94 -0.94 3.39 1.03
CA LEU A 94 -0.99 3.75 -0.39
C LEU A 94 -2.14 4.73 -0.62
N SER A 95 -1.89 5.82 -1.36
CA SER A 95 -2.91 6.76 -1.83
C SER A 95 -2.87 6.88 -3.35
N ARG A 96 -4.04 7.10 -3.96
CA ARG A 96 -4.25 7.08 -5.41
C ARG A 96 -5.34 8.08 -5.79
N TYR A 97 -5.18 8.82 -6.89
CA TYR A 97 -6.24 9.64 -7.46
C TYR A 97 -7.16 8.82 -8.38
N TRP A 98 -8.42 9.25 -8.47
CA TRP A 98 -9.36 8.68 -9.44
C TRP A 98 -8.98 9.12 -10.85
N VAL A 99 -9.05 8.24 -11.84
CA VAL A 99 -8.84 8.60 -13.25
C VAL A 99 -10.06 9.37 -13.73
N THR A 100 -9.95 10.70 -13.80
CA THR A 100 -11.01 11.59 -14.28
C THR A 100 -10.87 11.85 -15.77
N ASN A 101 -11.96 11.70 -16.53
CA ASN A 101 -12.05 12.05 -17.95
C ASN A 101 -12.13 13.59 -18.13
N GLY A 102 -11.06 14.30 -17.76
CA GLY A 102 -10.95 15.74 -17.85
C GLY A 102 -9.90 16.31 -16.86
N PRO A 103 -9.44 17.56 -17.07
CA PRO A 103 -8.57 18.24 -16.12
C PRO A 103 -9.32 18.52 -14.81
N PRO A 104 -8.66 18.43 -13.64
CA PRO A 104 -9.31 18.68 -12.35
C PRO A 104 -9.80 20.14 -12.27
N THR A 105 -11.08 20.33 -11.95
CA THR A 105 -11.65 21.67 -11.80
C THR A 105 -11.11 22.35 -10.52
N ARG A 106 -11.16 23.68 -10.45
CA ARG A 106 -10.84 24.41 -9.20
C ARG A 106 -11.73 23.86 -8.06
N GLY A 107 -11.10 23.34 -7.01
CA GLY A 107 -11.76 22.65 -5.89
C GLY A 107 -11.67 21.12 -5.90
N GLN A 108 -11.25 20.48 -7.01
CA GLN A 108 -11.03 19.02 -7.08
C GLN A 108 -9.61 18.58 -6.66
N GLY A 109 -8.88 19.44 -5.94
CA GLY A 109 -7.63 19.02 -5.30
C GLY A 109 -7.91 17.86 -4.33
N HIS A 110 -7.13 16.78 -4.43
CA HIS A 110 -7.24 15.58 -3.59
C HIS A 110 -8.46 14.67 -3.87
N VAL A 111 -9.04 14.70 -5.07
CA VAL A 111 -10.03 13.68 -5.49
C VAL A 111 -9.36 12.30 -5.67
N GLY A 112 -9.41 11.48 -4.61
CA GLY A 112 -8.76 10.17 -4.58
C GLY A 112 -9.28 9.25 -3.47
N PHE A 113 -8.51 8.20 -3.19
CA PHE A 113 -8.72 7.26 -2.09
C PHE A 113 -7.38 6.78 -1.53
N TYR A 114 -7.44 6.12 -0.37
CA TYR A 114 -6.27 5.55 0.28
C TYR A 114 -6.61 4.23 0.96
N ILE A 115 -5.58 3.41 1.14
CA ILE A 115 -5.59 2.18 1.94
C ILE A 115 -4.38 2.20 2.87
N PHE A 116 -4.55 1.62 4.06
CA PHE A 116 -3.62 1.66 5.18
C PHE A 116 -3.52 0.26 5.78
N PHE A 117 -2.31 -0.28 5.78
CA PHE A 117 -1.94 -1.56 6.38
C PHE A 117 -1.14 -1.33 7.66
N GLU A 118 -1.48 -2.04 8.74
CA GLU A 118 -0.89 -1.87 10.07
C GLU A 118 -0.80 -3.21 10.80
N ARG A 119 0.40 -3.56 11.30
CA ARG A 119 0.65 -4.72 12.17
C ARG A 119 0.39 -4.33 13.63
N ARG A 120 -0.81 -4.64 14.14
CA ARG A 120 -1.32 -4.19 15.46
C ARG A 120 -0.81 -4.99 16.66
N SER A 121 -0.49 -6.25 16.43
CA SER A 121 0.19 -7.15 17.36
C SER A 121 1.19 -7.96 16.54
N GLU A 122 2.13 -8.64 17.20
CA GLU A 122 3.23 -9.30 16.47
C GLU A 122 2.74 -10.24 15.36
N ASP A 123 1.60 -10.92 15.54
CA ASP A 123 1.05 -11.84 14.53
C ASP A 123 -0.22 -11.37 13.81
N ARG A 124 -0.63 -10.09 13.90
CA ARG A 124 -1.85 -9.62 13.21
C ARG A 124 -1.72 -8.29 12.50
N TRP A 125 -1.94 -8.36 11.20
CA TRP A 125 -2.13 -7.22 10.31
C TRP A 125 -3.61 -6.81 10.26
N LYS A 126 -3.85 -5.53 9.99
CA LYS A 126 -5.15 -4.96 9.69
C LYS A 126 -5.03 -4.16 8.39
N VAL A 127 -6.02 -4.31 7.51
CA VAL A 127 -6.26 -3.39 6.39
C VAL A 127 -7.41 -2.43 6.73
N SER A 128 -7.33 -1.20 6.24
CA SER A 128 -8.37 -0.18 6.31
C SER A 128 -8.18 0.81 5.17
N GLY A 129 -9.15 1.68 4.92
CA GLY A 129 -9.05 2.68 3.85
C GLY A 129 -10.26 3.59 3.80
N GLY A 130 -10.24 4.53 2.86
CA GLY A 130 -11.32 5.49 2.68
C GLY A 130 -11.15 6.34 1.42
N THR A 131 -12.21 7.07 1.07
CA THR A 131 -12.18 8.10 0.03
C THR A 131 -11.83 9.45 0.64
N TYR A 132 -11.12 10.29 -0.11
CA TYR A 132 -11.05 11.71 0.24
C TYR A 132 -12.39 12.41 -0.09
N PRO A 133 -12.75 13.50 0.60
CA PRO A 133 -14.04 14.17 0.40
C PRO A 133 -14.29 14.55 -1.06
N LEU A 134 -15.41 14.06 -1.59
CA LEU A 134 -15.81 14.23 -2.98
C LEU A 134 -17.04 15.14 -3.06
N VAL A 135 -16.88 16.30 -3.72
CA VAL A 135 -17.98 17.26 -3.95
C VAL A 135 -19.12 16.64 -4.78
N TYR A 136 -18.80 15.62 -5.60
CA TYR A 136 -19.76 14.86 -6.41
C TYR A 136 -19.45 13.35 -6.43
N ASP A 137 -19.85 12.65 -5.36
CA ASP A 137 -19.99 11.18 -5.35
C ASP A 137 -21.43 10.78 -4.97
N PRO A 138 -22.40 10.86 -5.90
CA PRO A 138 -23.79 10.54 -5.60
C PRO A 138 -23.92 9.10 -5.09
N ARG A 139 -24.53 8.95 -3.91
CA ARG A 139 -24.72 7.68 -3.20
C ARG A 139 -23.42 6.94 -2.80
N ALA A 140 -22.30 7.64 -2.66
CA ALA A 140 -21.04 7.08 -2.14
C ALA A 140 -20.48 5.86 -2.92
N ARG A 141 -20.76 5.74 -4.22
CA ARG A 141 -20.35 4.61 -5.08
C ARG A 141 -18.84 4.35 -5.10
N ARG A 142 -18.01 5.40 -4.98
CA ARG A 142 -16.56 5.23 -4.84
C ARG A 142 -16.19 4.66 -3.48
N GLY A 143 -16.94 5.03 -2.44
CA GLY A 143 -16.88 4.40 -1.12
C GLY A 143 -17.21 2.91 -1.16
N GLU A 144 -18.30 2.51 -1.82
CA GLU A 144 -18.66 1.10 -2.00
C GLU A 144 -17.59 0.30 -2.77
N SER A 145 -16.99 0.91 -3.80
CA SER A 145 -15.87 0.33 -4.56
C SER A 145 -14.64 0.10 -3.66
N VAL A 146 -14.31 1.06 -2.79
CA VAL A 146 -13.22 0.91 -1.80
C VAL A 146 -13.60 -0.10 -0.70
N LEU A 147 -14.86 -0.23 -0.30
CA LEU A 147 -15.30 -1.28 0.63
C LEU A 147 -15.14 -2.69 0.02
N ARG A 148 -15.40 -2.86 -1.29
CA ARG A 148 -15.07 -4.09 -2.02
C ARG A 148 -13.57 -4.36 -2.06
N LEU A 149 -12.74 -3.34 -2.31
CA LEU A 149 -11.27 -3.48 -2.21
C LEU A 149 -10.85 -4.00 -0.83
N LEU A 150 -11.31 -3.36 0.24
CA LEU A 150 -10.93 -3.72 1.61
C LEU A 150 -11.36 -5.15 1.98
N ARG A 151 -12.50 -5.63 1.47
CA ARG A 151 -12.95 -7.02 1.61
C ARG A 151 -12.01 -7.99 0.89
N VAL A 152 -11.70 -7.74 -0.39
CA VAL A 152 -10.80 -8.62 -1.16
C VAL A 152 -9.40 -8.62 -0.57
N LEU A 153 -8.83 -7.45 -0.22
CA LEU A 153 -7.51 -7.35 0.41
C LEU A 153 -7.44 -8.06 1.76
N HIS A 154 -8.52 -8.04 2.56
CA HIS A 154 -8.59 -8.83 3.79
C HIS A 154 -8.49 -10.33 3.49
N GLN A 155 -9.23 -10.82 2.51
CA GLN A 155 -9.22 -12.24 2.14
C GLN A 155 -7.88 -12.68 1.51
N THR A 156 -7.40 -11.95 0.50
CA THR A 156 -6.27 -12.39 -0.33
C THR A 156 -4.91 -12.04 0.26
N VAL A 157 -4.77 -10.91 0.97
CA VAL A 157 -3.49 -10.48 1.54
C VAL A 157 -3.37 -10.88 3.01
N LEU A 158 -4.43 -10.74 3.82
CA LEU A 158 -4.34 -11.06 5.25
C LEU A 158 -4.55 -12.56 5.48
N VAL A 159 -5.70 -13.11 5.11
CA VAL A 159 -6.01 -14.54 5.38
C VAL A 159 -5.13 -15.45 4.51
N GLU A 160 -5.26 -15.37 3.18
CA GLU A 160 -4.50 -16.23 2.26
C GLU A 160 -3.02 -15.83 2.15
N GLY A 161 -2.70 -14.55 2.33
CA GLY A 161 -1.35 -14.01 2.15
C GLY A 161 -0.48 -13.98 3.40
N LEU A 162 -1.04 -13.99 4.62
CA LEU A 162 -0.25 -13.83 5.85
C LEU A 162 -0.58 -14.88 6.92
N GLU A 163 -1.84 -15.32 7.04
CA GLU A 163 -2.24 -16.33 8.02
C GLU A 163 -2.04 -17.76 7.49
N LEU A 164 -2.49 -18.06 6.26
CA LEU A 164 -2.44 -19.41 5.67
C LEU A 164 -1.06 -19.83 5.13
N ARG A 165 -0.08 -18.91 5.04
CA ARG A 165 1.28 -19.23 4.55
C ARG A 165 2.13 -20.03 5.55
N GLY A 166 1.71 -20.16 6.81
CA GLY A 166 2.40 -20.96 7.85
C GLY A 166 3.71 -20.38 8.40
N GLU A 167 4.29 -19.36 7.74
CA GLU A 167 5.38 -18.55 8.26
C GLU A 167 4.87 -17.41 9.15
N ALA A 168 5.74 -16.81 9.97
CA ALA A 168 5.39 -15.59 10.72
C ALA A 168 4.95 -14.46 9.76
N PRO A 169 3.83 -13.75 10.02
CA PRO A 169 3.09 -12.97 9.02
C PRO A 169 3.88 -11.76 8.51
N GLN A 170 4.58 -11.99 7.41
CA GLN A 170 5.54 -11.09 6.76
C GLN A 170 5.05 -10.69 5.37
N LEU A 171 4.90 -9.38 5.18
CA LEU A 171 4.55 -8.76 3.90
C LEU A 171 5.62 -9.08 2.85
N ARG A 172 5.23 -9.72 1.73
CA ARG A 172 6.14 -9.97 0.60
C ARG A 172 6.01 -8.85 -0.44
N ARG A 173 6.98 -8.76 -1.36
CA ARG A 173 6.99 -7.74 -2.42
C ARG A 173 5.73 -7.82 -3.28
N GLU A 174 5.37 -9.05 -3.67
CA GLU A 174 4.28 -9.36 -4.59
C GLU A 174 2.90 -9.12 -3.96
N ASP A 175 2.83 -9.00 -2.63
CA ASP A 175 1.60 -8.61 -1.92
C ASP A 175 1.33 -7.12 -2.14
N VAL A 176 2.36 -6.27 -1.96
CA VAL A 176 2.28 -4.82 -2.22
C VAL A 176 2.00 -4.53 -3.70
N GLU A 177 2.65 -5.26 -4.61
CA GLU A 177 2.47 -5.06 -6.05
C GLU A 177 1.03 -5.37 -6.50
N ARG A 178 0.42 -6.45 -6.00
CA ARG A 178 -1.00 -6.74 -6.26
C ARG A 178 -1.94 -5.74 -5.58
N VAL A 179 -1.62 -5.31 -4.36
CA VAL A 179 -2.34 -4.24 -3.67
C VAL A 179 -2.35 -2.95 -4.51
N ALA A 180 -1.22 -2.56 -5.09
CA ALA A 180 -1.14 -1.42 -6.00
C ALA A 180 -1.94 -1.65 -7.30
N ALA A 181 -1.78 -2.81 -7.95
CA ALA A 181 -2.56 -3.16 -9.15
C ALA A 181 -4.09 -3.14 -8.93
N ALA A 182 -4.54 -3.53 -7.73
CA ALA A 182 -5.94 -3.46 -7.33
C ALA A 182 -6.43 -2.01 -7.14
N MET A 183 -5.56 -1.10 -6.66
CA MET A 183 -5.84 0.34 -6.68
C MET A 183 -5.87 0.90 -8.10
N ASP A 184 -4.98 0.47 -9.00
CA ASP A 184 -4.98 0.87 -10.41
C ASP A 184 -6.29 0.49 -11.12
N LEU A 185 -6.78 -0.72 -10.90
CA LEU A 185 -8.04 -1.22 -11.44
C LEU A 185 -9.25 -0.40 -10.96
N ILE A 186 -9.33 -0.13 -9.66
CA ILE A 186 -10.41 0.68 -9.08
C ILE A 186 -10.32 2.15 -9.51
N ALA A 187 -9.10 2.72 -9.57
CA ALA A 187 -8.90 4.10 -10.00
C ALA A 187 -9.31 4.34 -11.45
N SER A 188 -9.15 3.33 -12.32
CA SER A 188 -9.41 3.41 -13.77
C SER A 188 -10.83 3.03 -14.19
N ARG A 189 -11.63 2.38 -13.32
CA ARG A 189 -13.03 2.06 -13.66
C ARG A 189 -13.88 3.32 -13.85
N PRO A 190 -14.68 3.42 -14.93
CA PRO A 190 -15.54 4.57 -15.18
C PRO A 190 -16.76 4.55 -14.24
N PHE A 191 -16.96 5.65 -13.52
CA PHE A 191 -18.17 5.86 -12.71
C PHE A 191 -19.30 6.37 -13.59
N ALA A 192 -20.46 5.70 -13.56
CA ALA A 192 -21.64 6.11 -14.32
C ALA A 192 -22.09 7.52 -13.89
N SER A 193 -22.09 8.47 -14.83
CA SER A 193 -22.43 9.88 -14.61
C SER A 193 -23.92 10.14 -14.35
N ASN A 194 -24.77 9.16 -14.68
CA ASN A 194 -26.20 9.41 -14.89
C ASN A 194 -27.01 9.12 -13.61
N ALA A 195 -26.93 10.02 -12.64
CA ALA A 195 -27.65 9.99 -11.35
C ALA A 195 -29.19 9.80 -11.46
N PHE A 196 -29.77 10.00 -12.66
CA PHE A 196 -31.18 9.79 -12.97
C PHE A 196 -31.51 8.34 -13.38
N ALA A 197 -30.59 7.61 -14.02
CA ALA A 197 -30.80 6.20 -14.36
C ALA A 197 -30.90 5.34 -13.09
N ASP A 198 -30.16 5.73 -12.06
CA ASP A 198 -30.04 5.05 -10.76
C ASP A 198 -31.35 5.01 -9.93
N GLN A 199 -32.44 5.63 -10.37
CA GLN A 199 -33.74 5.55 -9.68
C GLN A 199 -34.57 4.33 -10.11
N SER A 200 -34.26 3.74 -11.28
CA SER A 200 -34.84 2.48 -11.74
C SER A 200 -34.31 1.27 -10.94
N GLU A 201 -35.03 0.15 -11.00
CA GLU A 201 -34.53 -1.14 -10.49
C GLU A 201 -33.38 -1.66 -11.39
N GLU A 202 -33.51 -1.51 -12.71
CA GLU A 202 -32.46 -1.80 -13.71
C GLU A 202 -31.12 -1.13 -13.36
N GLY A 203 -31.14 0.14 -12.92
CA GLY A 203 -29.95 0.89 -12.50
C GLY A 203 -29.37 0.47 -11.14
N ARG A 204 -30.14 -0.25 -10.31
CA ARG A 204 -29.64 -0.91 -9.09
C ARG A 204 -29.02 -2.25 -9.44
N ASP A 205 -29.68 -3.05 -10.26
CA ASP A 205 -29.20 -4.39 -10.66
C ASP A 205 -27.92 -4.29 -11.50
N ALA A 206 -27.86 -3.34 -12.43
CA ALA A 206 -26.64 -3.02 -13.18
C ALA A 206 -25.48 -2.56 -12.27
N TRP A 207 -25.76 -1.88 -11.15
CA TRP A 207 -24.74 -1.46 -10.18
C TRP A 207 -24.29 -2.62 -9.28
N SER A 208 -25.23 -3.44 -8.79
CA SER A 208 -24.93 -4.68 -8.05
C SER A 208 -24.04 -5.60 -8.88
N LYS A 209 -24.42 -5.83 -10.14
CA LYS A 209 -23.60 -6.60 -11.08
C LYS A 209 -22.23 -5.96 -11.31
N ALA A 210 -22.15 -4.64 -11.51
CA ALA A 210 -20.86 -3.97 -11.69
C ALA A 210 -19.93 -4.10 -10.46
N LEU A 211 -20.48 -4.23 -9.25
CA LEU A 211 -19.74 -4.54 -8.02
C LEU A 211 -19.33 -6.01 -7.92
N GLU A 212 -20.14 -6.95 -8.42
CA GLU A 212 -19.77 -8.38 -8.53
C GLU A 212 -18.67 -8.59 -9.58
N ASP A 213 -18.80 -7.96 -10.75
CA ASP A 213 -17.76 -7.90 -11.78
C ASP A 213 -16.47 -7.27 -11.23
N LEU A 214 -16.57 -6.24 -10.38
CA LEU A 214 -15.39 -5.64 -9.70
C LEU A 214 -14.76 -6.62 -8.70
N GLU A 215 -15.56 -7.30 -7.88
CA GLU A 215 -15.06 -8.25 -6.90
C GLU A 215 -14.38 -9.46 -7.60
N SER A 216 -14.93 -9.90 -8.74
CA SER A 216 -14.32 -10.91 -9.62
C SER A 216 -12.99 -10.45 -10.21
N ASP A 217 -12.95 -9.26 -10.83
CA ASP A 217 -11.73 -8.63 -11.38
C ASP A 217 -10.62 -8.51 -10.31
N LEU A 218 -10.99 -8.10 -9.09
CA LEU A 218 -10.04 -7.96 -7.98
C LEU A 218 -9.49 -9.32 -7.54
N TYR A 219 -10.33 -10.36 -7.41
CA TYR A 219 -9.85 -11.72 -7.10
C TYR A 219 -8.95 -12.27 -8.21
N ALA A 220 -9.16 -11.93 -9.48
CA ALA A 220 -8.31 -12.38 -10.58
C ALA A 220 -6.85 -11.89 -10.51
N LEU A 221 -6.57 -10.82 -9.74
CA LEU A 221 -5.20 -10.33 -9.48
C LEU A 221 -4.42 -11.23 -8.50
N TRP A 222 -5.11 -12.06 -7.70
CA TRP A 222 -4.51 -13.06 -6.81
C TRP A 222 -4.76 -14.47 -7.36
N PRO A 223 -3.77 -15.13 -7.98
CA PRO A 223 -3.92 -16.53 -8.38
C PRO A 223 -4.13 -17.37 -7.13
N LYS A 224 -5.18 -18.23 -7.14
CA LYS A 224 -5.54 -19.10 -6.01
C LYS A 224 -4.30 -19.86 -5.51
N TRP A 225 -4.03 -19.76 -4.21
CA TRP A 225 -2.88 -20.44 -3.60
C TRP A 225 -3.00 -21.96 -3.77
N SER A 226 -2.13 -22.53 -4.61
CA SER A 226 -2.24 -23.91 -5.07
C SER A 226 -1.68 -24.96 -4.10
N GLY A 227 -1.50 -24.61 -2.82
CA GLY A 227 -1.18 -25.55 -1.74
C GLY A 227 0.13 -26.35 -1.88
N ALA A 228 1.05 -25.91 -2.75
CA ALA A 228 2.32 -26.60 -2.96
C ALA A 228 3.21 -26.48 -1.71
N GLN A 229 3.24 -27.54 -0.89
CA GLN A 229 4.22 -27.67 0.19
C GLN A 229 5.63 -27.67 -0.42
N ALA A 230 6.53 -26.88 0.15
CA ALA A 230 7.95 -27.03 -0.12
C ALA A 230 8.44 -28.34 0.52
N SER A 231 8.98 -29.23 -0.31
CA SER A 231 9.60 -30.52 0.06
C SER A 231 11.08 -30.34 0.38
#